data_AF-A0A2E2QYZ3-F1
#
_entry.id   AF-A0A2E2QYZ3-F1
#
_cell.length_a   1.000
_cell.length_b   1.000
_cell.length_c   1.000
_cell.angle_alpha   90.00
_cell.angle_beta   90.00
_cell.angle_gamma   90.00
#
_symmetry.space_group_name_H-M   'P 1'
#
loop_
_entity.id
_entity.type
_entity.pdbx_description
1 polymer ?
#
loop_
_entity_poly.entity_id
_entity_poly.type
_entity_poly.pdbx_seq_one_letter_code
_entity_poly.pdbx_strand_id
1 'polypeptide(L)'
;MKFIFCFILTILFLFKQSQAIDTIAKQAILYDFETKSVIFKKDSDKLMSPSSMSKIMTIYYVFKKISDGELSLEDEFKVSRKAWKKGGSKMFVKVNDKVKVKDLIRGIIVQSGNDACIVLAEGLSGSEDLFSEEITQLGKEIGLKNSFFTNSTGWPDPQHLTTVDDLLTLSIRTIKDFPEFFHFYSEKEFMYNGIKQLNRNPLLFTDLNSDGLKTGHTSLGGYGLVATVKKNGRRLILVLNGLNSSKDRAREATRLLKLGFNQYESLKIAEENSNLKRLFVWAGSKKSVDIYNKAEISITIPKRIKKDISFYIKYLSPVMPPISKDQIIGEFVVKNKKNEILKKVELFARDDVKEMNFFQKIGHNFKYLLLGESAFSK
;
A
#
# COMPACT_ATOMS: atom_id res chain seq x y z
N MET A 1 -16.86 -73.81 8.79
CA MET A 1 -17.07 -72.49 9.41
C MET A 1 -15.73 -71.79 9.62
N LYS A 2 -15.33 -70.84 8.75
CA LYS A 2 -14.39 -69.76 9.09
C LYS A 2 -14.72 -68.57 8.17
N PHE A 3 -15.50 -67.63 8.70
CA PHE A 3 -15.74 -66.33 8.07
C PHE A 3 -14.51 -65.45 8.30
N ILE A 4 -13.86 -65.02 7.22
CA ILE A 4 -12.82 -63.99 7.26
C ILE A 4 -13.54 -62.64 7.10
N PHE A 5 -13.63 -61.89 8.19
CA PHE A 5 -14.21 -60.56 8.21
C PHE A 5 -13.14 -59.57 7.70
N CYS A 6 -13.33 -59.07 6.49
CA CYS A 6 -12.47 -58.06 5.89
C CYS A 6 -12.83 -56.68 6.46
N PHE A 7 -11.98 -56.14 7.33
CA PHE A 7 -12.13 -54.80 7.89
C PHE A 7 -11.74 -53.77 6.83
N ILE A 8 -12.73 -53.13 6.19
CA ILE A 8 -12.51 -51.99 5.31
C ILE A 8 -12.22 -50.78 6.22
N LEU A 9 -10.95 -50.39 6.27
CA LEU A 9 -10.49 -49.19 6.96
C LEU A 9 -10.85 -47.97 6.10
N THR A 10 -11.99 -47.34 6.36
CA THR A 10 -12.39 -46.10 5.70
C THR A 10 -11.48 -44.96 6.17
N ILE A 11 -10.44 -44.64 5.39
CA ILE A 11 -9.58 -43.50 5.63
C ILE A 11 -10.39 -42.23 5.32
N LEU A 12 -10.92 -41.59 6.36
CA LEU A 12 -11.51 -40.26 6.27
C LEU A 12 -10.39 -39.27 5.95
N PHE A 13 -10.16 -39.01 4.66
CA PHE A 13 -9.41 -37.84 4.24
C PHE A 13 -10.20 -36.60 4.69
N LEU A 14 -9.84 -36.06 5.86
CA LEU A 14 -10.13 -34.68 6.21
C LEU A 14 -9.42 -33.83 5.14
N PHE A 15 -10.14 -33.50 4.07
CA PHE A 15 -9.77 -32.38 3.22
C PHE A 15 -9.69 -31.18 4.15
N LYS A 16 -8.46 -30.77 4.51
CA LYS A 16 -8.22 -29.45 5.08
C LYS A 16 -8.74 -28.46 4.05
N GLN A 17 -9.97 -28.01 4.23
CA GLN A 17 -10.43 -26.78 3.61
C GLN A 17 -9.32 -25.77 3.88
N SER A 18 -8.76 -25.26 2.80
CA SER A 18 -7.77 -24.21 2.89
C SER A 18 -8.34 -23.10 3.76
N GLN A 19 -7.80 -22.94 4.95
CA GLN A 19 -8.13 -21.78 5.74
C GLN A 19 -7.71 -20.55 4.94
N ALA A 20 -8.61 -19.56 4.89
CA ALA A 20 -8.24 -18.20 4.53
C ALA A 20 -7.05 -17.79 5.40
N ILE A 21 -6.21 -16.86 4.92
CA ILE A 21 -5.18 -16.27 5.78
C ILE A 21 -5.91 -15.73 7.01
N ASP A 22 -5.44 -16.11 8.20
CA ASP A 22 -5.92 -15.57 9.47
C ASP A 22 -4.71 -15.04 10.26
N THR A 23 -4.99 -14.15 11.22
CA THR A 23 -4.00 -13.56 12.09
C THR A 23 -4.55 -13.31 13.49
N ILE A 24 -3.68 -13.47 14.49
CA ILE A 24 -3.96 -13.12 15.88
C ILE A 24 -3.94 -11.59 16.12
N ALA A 25 -3.48 -10.79 15.16
CA ALA A 25 -3.61 -9.33 15.23
C ALA A 25 -5.08 -8.93 15.17
N LYS A 26 -5.42 -7.80 15.83
CA LYS A 26 -6.77 -7.24 15.75
C LYS A 26 -7.02 -6.64 14.37
N GLN A 27 -6.07 -5.85 13.88
CA GLN A 27 -6.11 -5.26 12.54
C GLN A 27 -4.87 -5.64 11.74
N ALA A 28 -5.05 -5.89 10.44
CA ALA A 28 -3.97 -6.28 9.55
C ALA A 28 -4.22 -5.95 8.08
N ILE A 29 -3.15 -5.71 7.33
CA ILE A 29 -3.14 -5.76 5.86
C ILE A 29 -1.79 -6.26 5.36
N LEU A 30 -1.81 -7.17 4.38
CA LEU A 30 -0.64 -7.57 3.61
C LEU A 30 -0.88 -7.16 2.15
N TYR A 31 0.03 -6.35 1.63
CA TYR A 31 -0.10 -5.68 0.34
C TYR A 31 1.12 -5.93 -0.54
N ASP A 32 0.86 -6.15 -1.83
CA ASP A 32 1.87 -6.27 -2.87
C ASP A 32 2.04 -4.93 -3.57
N PHE A 33 3.23 -4.34 -3.45
CA PHE A 33 3.49 -2.97 -3.89
C PHE A 33 3.48 -2.83 -5.41
N GLU A 34 4.05 -3.79 -6.13
CA GLU A 34 4.17 -3.74 -7.59
C GLU A 34 2.82 -3.92 -8.28
N THR A 35 2.06 -4.96 -7.89
CA THR A 35 0.77 -5.26 -8.54
C THR A 35 -0.40 -4.46 -7.99
N LYS A 36 -0.16 -3.71 -6.91
CA LYS A 36 -1.16 -2.97 -6.12
C LYS A 36 -2.26 -3.87 -5.56
N SER A 37 -1.93 -5.11 -5.22
CA SER A 37 -2.91 -6.11 -4.78
C SER A 37 -2.92 -6.25 -3.26
N VAL A 38 -4.10 -6.27 -2.67
CA VAL A 38 -4.27 -6.69 -1.27
C VAL A 38 -4.27 -8.22 -1.24
N ILE A 39 -3.27 -8.81 -0.59
CA ILE A 39 -3.16 -10.27 -0.40
C ILE A 39 -4.13 -10.73 0.69
N PHE A 40 -4.21 -9.96 1.77
CA PHE A 40 -5.09 -10.21 2.90
C PHE A 40 -5.33 -8.91 3.67
N LYS A 41 -6.52 -8.76 4.26
CA LYS A 41 -6.83 -7.69 5.21
C LYS A 41 -7.80 -8.17 6.28
N LYS A 42 -7.70 -7.59 7.47
CA LYS A 42 -8.58 -7.80 8.63
C LYS A 42 -8.81 -6.48 9.33
N ASP A 43 -10.05 -6.06 9.46
CA ASP A 43 -10.47 -4.83 10.16
C ASP A 43 -9.61 -3.61 9.78
N SER A 44 -9.25 -3.48 8.49
CA SER A 44 -8.23 -2.53 8.04
C SER A 44 -8.71 -1.07 8.09
N ASP A 45 -10.02 -0.88 8.04
CA ASP A 45 -10.75 0.38 8.07
C ASP A 45 -11.12 0.81 9.50
N LYS A 46 -10.89 -0.03 10.52
CA LYS A 46 -11.23 0.29 11.90
C LYS A 46 -10.24 1.26 12.51
N LEU A 47 -10.78 2.29 13.17
CA LEU A 47 -9.99 3.24 13.96
C LEU A 47 -9.22 2.52 15.06
N MET A 48 -7.95 2.89 15.21
CA MET A 48 -7.05 2.30 16.19
C MET A 48 -6.01 3.31 16.66
N SER A 49 -5.49 3.12 17.87
CA SER A 49 -4.31 3.87 18.32
C SER A 49 -3.06 3.36 17.58
N PRO A 50 -2.35 4.21 16.82
CA PRO A 50 -1.15 3.81 16.08
C PRO A 50 0.05 3.54 16.99
N SER A 51 0.02 4.07 18.22
CA SER A 51 1.24 4.20 19.04
C SER A 51 2.36 4.86 18.21
N SER A 52 3.62 4.44 18.40
CA SER A 52 4.76 4.97 17.63
C SER A 52 4.73 4.73 16.11
N MET A 53 3.76 4.01 15.54
CA MET A 53 3.65 3.89 14.07
C MET A 53 3.30 5.24 13.43
N SER A 54 2.64 6.16 14.14
CA SER A 54 2.36 7.51 13.61
C SER A 54 3.60 8.36 13.38
N LYS A 55 4.75 7.99 13.96
CA LYS A 55 6.03 8.64 13.67
C LYS A 55 6.44 8.50 12.20
N ILE A 56 5.85 7.57 11.45
CA ILE A 56 6.01 7.55 9.99
C ILE A 56 5.50 8.86 9.39
N MET A 57 4.41 9.44 9.90
CA MET A 57 3.88 10.72 9.42
C MET A 57 4.81 11.88 9.78
N THR A 58 5.37 11.88 10.99
CA THR A 58 6.40 12.84 11.42
C THR A 58 7.60 12.81 10.48
N ILE A 59 8.12 11.62 10.16
CA ILE A 59 9.24 11.47 9.23
C ILE A 59 8.83 11.81 7.80
N TYR A 60 7.64 11.45 7.35
CA TYR A 60 7.13 11.81 6.03
C TYR A 60 7.11 13.34 5.84
N TYR A 61 6.62 14.08 6.84
CA TYR A 61 6.64 15.54 6.83
C TYR A 61 8.07 16.10 6.74
N VAL A 62 9.00 15.56 7.53
CA VAL A 62 10.42 15.96 7.52
C VAL A 62 11.06 15.68 6.16
N PHE A 63 10.84 14.49 5.58
CA PHE A 63 11.35 14.16 4.25
C PHE A 63 10.76 15.06 3.18
N LYS A 64 9.47 15.41 3.27
CA LYS A 64 8.84 16.38 2.38
C LYS A 64 9.56 17.72 2.43
N LYS A 65 9.76 18.28 3.63
CA LYS A 65 10.47 19.55 3.83
C LYS A 65 11.89 19.52 3.26
N ILE A 66 12.60 18.40 3.40
CA ILE A 66 13.94 18.22 2.82
C ILE A 66 13.87 18.17 1.29
N SER A 67 12.94 17.39 0.74
CA SER A 67 12.75 17.25 -0.71
C SER A 67 12.34 18.56 -1.39
N ASP A 68 11.53 19.38 -0.70
CA ASP A 68 11.13 20.72 -1.15
C ASP A 68 12.26 21.77 -1.01
N GLY A 69 13.39 21.42 -0.38
CA GLY A 69 14.51 22.33 -0.13
C GLY A 69 14.30 23.31 1.03
N GLU A 70 13.25 23.13 1.83
CA GLU A 70 12.94 23.95 3.01
C GLU A 70 13.73 23.53 4.26
N LEU A 71 14.33 22.35 4.25
CA LEU A 71 15.11 21.79 5.36
C LEU A 71 16.35 21.06 4.85
N SER A 72 17.47 21.20 5.53
CA SER A 72 18.68 20.41 5.29
C SER A 72 18.88 19.36 6.38
N LEU A 73 19.51 18.24 6.01
CA LEU A 73 19.96 17.22 6.97
C LEU A 73 20.97 17.76 7.99
N GLU A 74 21.67 18.83 7.65
CA GLU A 74 22.69 19.46 8.49
C GLU A 74 22.16 20.63 9.33
N ASP A 75 20.90 21.03 9.13
CA ASP A 75 20.26 22.03 9.99
C ASP A 75 20.16 21.50 11.42
N GLU A 76 20.18 22.41 12.39
CA GLU A 76 20.15 22.06 13.80
C GLU A 76 18.98 22.71 14.53
N PHE A 77 18.31 21.92 15.37
CA PHE A 77 17.25 22.41 16.25
C PHE A 77 17.67 22.36 17.70
N LYS A 78 17.25 23.39 18.44
CA LYS A 78 17.52 23.52 19.88
C LYS A 78 16.59 22.60 20.67
N VAL A 79 17.16 21.85 21.60
CA VAL A 79 16.41 20.95 22.46
C VAL A 79 15.72 21.72 23.58
N SER A 80 14.39 21.68 23.61
CA SER A 80 13.59 22.28 24.68
C SER A 80 13.58 21.42 25.95
N ARG A 81 13.19 22.05 27.07
CA ARG A 81 12.92 21.32 28.32
C ARG A 81 11.75 20.34 28.16
N LYS A 82 10.77 20.64 27.30
CA LYS A 82 9.63 19.76 27.00
C LYS A 82 10.11 18.47 26.33
N ALA A 83 10.92 18.59 25.28
CA ALA A 83 11.50 17.45 24.58
C ALA A 83 12.33 16.55 25.52
N TRP A 84 13.27 17.14 26.27
CA TRP A 84 14.13 16.41 27.20
C TRP A 84 13.35 15.63 28.28
N LYS A 85 12.30 16.24 28.84
CA LYS A 85 11.46 15.62 29.88
C LYS A 85 10.54 14.52 29.35
N LYS A 86 10.22 14.48 28.05
CA LYS A 86 9.25 13.53 27.49
C LYS A 86 9.63 12.08 27.79
N GLY A 87 8.67 11.28 28.26
CA GLY A 87 8.88 9.86 28.60
C GLY A 87 8.84 8.92 27.40
N GLY A 88 8.89 7.61 27.68
CA GLY A 88 8.88 6.56 26.65
C GLY A 88 10.24 6.33 26.00
N SER A 89 10.24 5.93 24.73
CA SER A 89 11.49 5.74 23.98
C SER A 89 12.17 7.09 23.74
N LYS A 90 13.50 7.15 23.91
CA LYS A 90 14.29 8.38 23.83
C LYS A 90 15.54 8.17 22.98
N MET A 91 15.93 9.22 22.26
CA MET A 91 17.24 9.37 21.63
C MET A 91 18.31 9.80 22.65
N PHE A 92 17.90 10.37 23.79
CA PHE A 92 18.76 10.92 24.85
C PHE A 92 19.40 12.26 24.49
N VAL A 93 18.61 13.15 23.88
CA VAL A 93 18.98 14.57 23.69
C VAL A 93 19.15 15.27 25.03
N LYS A 94 20.02 16.29 25.12
CA LYS A 94 20.19 17.10 26.34
C LYS A 94 19.57 18.47 26.14
N VAL A 95 18.97 19.01 27.19
CA VAL A 95 18.34 20.34 27.15
C VAL A 95 19.37 21.41 26.75
N ASN A 96 18.94 22.35 25.90
CA ASN A 96 19.76 23.43 25.32
C ASN A 96 20.81 23.03 24.28
N ASP A 97 21.08 21.74 24.08
CA ASP A 97 21.91 21.31 22.95
C ASP A 97 21.22 21.65 21.63
N LYS A 98 22.03 21.72 20.56
CA LYS A 98 21.56 21.74 19.19
C LYS A 98 21.80 20.37 18.56
N VAL A 99 20.81 19.83 17.87
CA VAL A 99 20.89 18.49 17.27
C VAL A 99 20.55 18.57 15.80
N LYS A 100 21.40 17.97 14.97
CA LYS A 100 21.21 17.91 13.52
C LYS A 100 19.95 17.15 13.15
N VAL A 101 19.25 17.61 12.12
CA VAL A 101 18.06 16.96 11.55
C VAL A 101 18.34 15.49 11.21
N LYS A 102 19.49 15.19 10.60
CA LYS A 102 19.91 13.80 10.31
C LYS A 102 19.91 12.90 11.55
N ASP A 103 20.43 13.39 12.67
CA ASP A 103 20.51 12.61 13.90
C ASP A 103 19.14 12.46 14.56
N LEU A 104 18.29 13.50 14.48
CA LEU A 104 16.89 13.44 14.92
C LEU A 104 16.11 12.39 14.12
N ILE A 105 16.23 12.38 12.79
CA ILE A 105 15.62 11.36 11.92
C ILE A 105 16.04 9.95 12.35
N ARG A 106 17.34 9.72 12.52
CA ARG A 106 17.88 8.42 12.96
C ARG A 106 17.38 8.03 14.35
N GLY A 107 17.34 8.96 15.29
CA GLY A 107 16.79 8.73 16.64
C GLY A 107 15.31 8.35 16.64
N ILE A 108 14.51 8.97 15.77
CA ILE A 108 13.08 8.65 15.60
C ILE A 108 12.91 7.29 14.92
N ILE A 109 13.65 7.02 13.85
CA ILE A 109 13.48 5.81 13.07
C ILE A 109 14.00 4.59 13.85
N VAL A 110 15.27 4.61 14.25
CA VAL A 110 15.94 3.48 14.90
C VAL A 110 15.36 3.26 16.29
N GLN A 111 15.37 4.31 17.12
CA GLN A 111 15.03 4.17 18.53
C GLN A 111 13.59 4.56 18.87
N SER A 112 12.84 5.18 17.96
CA SER A 112 11.50 5.70 18.27
C SER A 112 11.52 6.83 19.30
N GLY A 113 12.59 7.63 19.33
CA GLY A 113 12.77 8.74 20.27
C GLY A 113 11.64 9.77 20.23
N ASN A 114 10.87 9.86 21.32
CA ASN A 114 9.81 10.85 21.49
C ASN A 114 10.37 12.26 21.70
N ASP A 115 11.51 12.34 22.38
CA ASP A 115 12.28 13.55 22.56
C ASP A 115 12.70 14.13 21.19
N ALA A 116 13.28 13.31 20.32
CA ALA A 116 13.68 13.71 18.97
C ALA A 116 12.48 14.18 18.11
N CYS A 117 11.32 13.51 18.20
CA CYS A 117 10.10 13.96 17.54
C CYS A 117 9.68 15.37 17.98
N ILE A 118 9.71 15.65 19.29
CA ILE A 118 9.33 16.97 19.81
C ILE A 118 10.33 18.04 19.37
N VAL A 119 11.63 17.74 19.37
CA VAL A 119 12.65 18.68 18.86
C VAL A 119 12.39 19.05 17.39
N LEU A 120 12.11 18.06 16.52
CA LEU A 120 11.75 18.34 15.13
C LEU A 120 10.47 19.15 15.02
N ALA A 121 9.44 18.79 15.79
CA ALA A 121 8.15 19.45 15.74
C ALA A 121 8.24 20.93 16.16
N GLU A 122 8.91 21.21 17.28
CA GLU A 122 9.16 22.58 17.74
C GLU A 122 10.07 23.36 16.80
N GLY A 123 11.08 22.71 16.22
CA GLY A 123 12.01 23.34 15.28
C GLY A 123 11.36 23.73 13.95
N LEU A 124 10.44 22.92 13.45
CA LEU A 124 9.79 23.13 12.15
C LEU A 124 8.56 24.05 12.24
N SER A 125 7.74 23.89 13.28
CA SER A 125 6.43 24.54 13.36
C SER A 125 6.31 25.48 14.57
N GLY A 126 7.40 25.72 15.29
CA GLY A 126 7.45 26.55 16.50
C GLY A 126 6.87 25.88 17.77
N SER A 127 5.93 24.94 17.61
CA SER A 127 5.38 24.12 18.69
C SER A 127 4.92 22.75 18.20
N GLU A 128 4.84 21.78 19.10
CA GLU A 128 4.30 20.45 18.77
C GLU A 128 2.82 20.47 18.37
N ASP A 129 2.04 21.40 18.92
CA ASP A 129 0.60 21.48 18.66
C ASP A 129 0.36 21.95 17.22
N LEU A 130 1.03 23.04 16.80
CA LEU A 130 1.03 23.50 15.41
C LEU A 130 1.55 22.43 14.45
N PHE A 131 2.63 21.73 14.82
CA PHE A 131 3.14 20.61 14.02
C PHE A 131 2.08 19.51 13.84
N SER A 132 1.30 19.20 14.89
CA SER A 132 0.27 18.16 14.84
C SER A 132 -0.89 18.53 13.87
N GLU A 133 -1.24 19.81 13.81
CA GLU A 133 -2.20 20.36 12.85
C GLU A 133 -1.67 20.22 11.42
N GLU A 134 -0.41 20.62 11.18
CA GLU A 134 0.25 20.54 9.88
C GLU A 134 0.35 19.11 9.35
N ILE A 135 0.78 18.14 10.17
CA ILE A 135 0.87 16.74 9.73
C ILE A 135 -0.50 16.10 9.53
N THR A 136 -1.53 16.54 10.27
CA THR A 136 -2.91 16.10 10.07
C THR A 136 -3.45 16.62 8.75
N GLN A 137 -3.19 17.89 8.44
CA GLN A 137 -3.59 18.52 7.19
C GLN A 137 -2.86 17.87 6.00
N LEU A 138 -1.54 17.71 6.09
CA LEU A 138 -0.77 16.98 5.07
C LEU A 138 -1.25 15.53 4.90
N GLY A 139 -1.59 14.86 6.00
CA GLY A 139 -2.18 13.52 5.97
C GLY A 139 -3.42 13.45 5.06
N LYS A 140 -4.33 14.41 5.18
CA LYS A 140 -5.52 14.49 4.31
C LYS A 140 -5.14 14.71 2.85
N GLU A 141 -4.19 15.60 2.58
CA GLU A 141 -3.72 15.93 1.23
C GLU A 141 -3.10 14.72 0.52
N ILE A 142 -2.39 13.87 1.26
CA ILE A 142 -1.78 12.65 0.72
C ILE A 142 -2.72 11.43 0.76
N GLY A 143 -3.97 11.61 1.17
CA GLY A 143 -5.03 10.61 1.08
C GLY A 143 -5.25 9.75 2.33
N LEU A 144 -4.78 10.18 3.51
CA LEU A 144 -5.12 9.54 4.79
C LEU A 144 -6.53 10.00 5.20
N LYS A 145 -7.52 9.12 5.05
CA LYS A 145 -8.94 9.49 5.14
C LYS A 145 -9.49 9.49 6.56
N ASN A 146 -8.86 8.71 7.44
CA ASN A 146 -9.34 8.37 8.78
C ASN A 146 -8.25 8.56 9.84
N SER A 147 -7.25 9.41 9.55
CA SER A 147 -6.13 9.68 10.44
C SER A 147 -6.22 11.08 11.03
N PHE A 148 -6.00 11.16 12.34
CA PHE A 148 -5.90 12.41 13.07
C PHE A 148 -4.74 12.32 14.06
N PHE A 149 -3.82 13.28 13.99
CA PHE A 149 -2.62 13.27 14.81
C PHE A 149 -2.67 14.46 15.78
N THR A 150 -2.72 14.18 17.08
CA THR A 150 -2.69 15.22 18.13
C THR A 150 -1.30 15.57 18.64
N ASN A 151 -0.27 14.86 18.18
CA ASN A 151 1.11 15.07 18.61
C ASN A 151 2.09 14.42 17.62
N SER A 152 3.38 14.73 17.77
CA SER A 152 4.45 14.28 16.87
C SER A 152 4.91 12.82 17.09
N THR A 153 4.40 12.15 18.14
CA THR A 153 5.02 10.94 18.68
C THR A 153 4.12 9.70 18.63
N GLY A 154 2.80 9.87 18.51
CA GLY A 154 1.85 8.80 18.80
C GLY A 154 1.74 8.47 20.28
N TRP A 155 2.00 9.46 21.13
CA TRP A 155 1.71 9.37 22.55
C TRP A 155 0.20 9.19 22.74
N PRO A 156 -0.26 8.37 23.71
CA PRO A 156 -1.67 8.12 23.91
C PRO A 156 -2.48 9.41 24.07
N ASP A 157 -3.51 9.52 23.24
CA ASP A 157 -4.54 10.55 23.25
C ASP A 157 -5.78 9.92 22.57
N PRO A 158 -6.99 10.03 23.15
CA PRO A 158 -8.20 9.45 22.58
C PRO A 158 -8.51 9.90 21.14
N GLN A 159 -8.09 11.10 20.75
CA GLN A 159 -8.30 11.62 19.39
C GLN A 159 -7.18 11.21 18.42
N HIS A 160 -6.03 10.75 18.92
CA HIS A 160 -4.90 10.33 18.08
C HIS A 160 -5.13 8.93 17.51
N LEU A 161 -5.83 8.89 16.38
CA LEU A 161 -6.32 7.67 15.75
C LEU A 161 -5.90 7.59 14.29
N THR A 162 -5.78 6.36 13.79
CA THR A 162 -5.52 6.03 12.38
C THR A 162 -6.28 4.76 12.03
N THR A 163 -6.20 4.35 10.76
CA THR A 163 -6.54 2.99 10.32
C THR A 163 -5.31 2.26 9.78
N VAL A 164 -5.44 0.95 9.55
CA VAL A 164 -4.41 0.18 8.85
C VAL A 164 -4.32 0.60 7.38
N ASP A 165 -5.45 0.91 6.74
CA ASP A 165 -5.49 1.38 5.35
C ASP A 165 -4.75 2.72 5.17
N ASP A 166 -4.87 3.63 6.13
CA ASP A 166 -4.13 4.89 6.12
C ASP A 166 -2.63 4.67 6.37
N LEU A 167 -2.25 3.79 7.31
CA LEU A 167 -0.83 3.45 7.51
C LEU A 167 -0.23 2.77 6.27
N LEU A 168 -0.99 1.95 5.54
CA LEU A 168 -0.57 1.39 4.26
C LEU A 168 -0.37 2.50 3.23
N THR A 169 -1.32 3.42 3.11
CA THR A 169 -1.23 4.57 2.19
C THR A 169 0.01 5.41 2.50
N LEU A 170 0.22 5.75 3.77
CA LEU A 170 1.39 6.48 4.23
C LEU A 170 2.70 5.74 3.92
N SER A 171 2.72 4.42 4.08
CA SER A 171 3.89 3.59 3.74
C SER A 171 4.19 3.62 2.24
N ILE A 172 3.15 3.47 1.40
CA ILE A 172 3.27 3.55 -0.06
C ILE A 172 3.81 4.93 -0.48
N ARG A 173 3.26 6.00 0.10
CA ARG A 173 3.69 7.38 -0.16
C ARG A 173 5.15 7.58 0.26
N THR A 174 5.52 7.14 1.46
CA THR A 174 6.91 7.22 1.95
C THR A 174 7.90 6.54 0.99
N ILE A 175 7.57 5.35 0.47
CA ILE A 175 8.44 4.62 -0.47
C ILE A 175 8.54 5.32 -1.83
N LYS A 176 7.42 5.86 -2.34
CA LYS A 176 7.34 6.45 -3.68
C LYS A 176 7.87 7.85 -3.76
N ASP A 177 7.54 8.66 -2.77
CA ASP A 177 7.81 10.09 -2.78
C ASP A 177 9.25 10.37 -2.32
N PHE A 178 9.82 9.49 -1.47
CA PHE A 178 11.13 9.69 -0.83
C PHE A 178 12.05 8.44 -0.90
N PRO A 179 12.23 7.81 -2.07
CA PRO A 179 13.07 6.61 -2.19
C PRO A 179 14.53 6.85 -1.74
N GLU A 180 15.06 8.06 -1.89
CA GLU A 180 16.41 8.47 -1.53
C GLU A 180 16.65 8.46 -0.02
N PHE A 181 15.62 8.76 0.79
CA PHE A 181 15.71 8.79 2.26
C PHE A 181 15.33 7.46 2.91
N PHE A 182 14.83 6.50 2.13
CA PHE A 182 14.32 5.23 2.68
C PHE A 182 15.41 4.41 3.39
N HIS A 183 16.69 4.63 3.06
CA HIS A 183 17.84 3.97 3.69
C HIS A 183 17.88 4.13 5.22
N PHE A 184 17.39 5.25 5.77
CA PHE A 184 17.34 5.46 7.22
C PHE A 184 16.52 4.36 7.94
N TYR A 185 15.44 3.87 7.33
CA TYR A 185 14.60 2.80 7.91
C TYR A 185 15.31 1.44 7.99
N SER A 186 16.34 1.23 7.18
CA SER A 186 17.13 0.01 7.14
C SER A 186 18.33 0.01 8.11
N GLU A 187 18.63 1.14 8.76
CA GLU A 187 19.70 1.22 9.74
C GLU A 187 19.41 0.29 10.93
N LYS A 188 20.33 -0.65 11.19
CA LYS A 188 20.20 -1.61 12.30
C LYS A 188 20.55 -1.01 13.66
N GLU A 189 21.41 0.00 13.67
CA GLU A 189 21.89 0.64 14.88
C GLU A 189 22.24 2.10 14.64
N PHE A 190 22.18 2.88 15.72
CA PHE A 190 22.50 4.30 15.75
C PHE A 190 23.27 4.60 17.03
N MET A 191 24.35 5.38 16.93
CA MET A 191 25.11 5.87 18.07
C MET A 191 24.88 7.37 18.24
N TYR A 192 24.48 7.78 19.43
CA TYR A 192 24.29 9.18 19.79
C TYR A 192 24.69 9.42 21.24
N ASN A 193 25.41 10.50 21.52
CA ASN A 193 25.92 10.81 22.86
C ASN A 193 26.68 9.64 23.54
N GLY A 194 27.44 8.86 22.76
CA GLY A 194 28.17 7.67 23.24
C GLY A 194 27.28 6.47 23.56
N ILE A 195 25.97 6.55 23.28
CA ILE A 195 25.00 5.48 23.54
C ILE A 195 24.68 4.79 22.21
N LYS A 196 25.02 3.50 22.12
CA LYS A 196 24.63 2.64 21.00
C LYS A 196 23.19 2.15 21.18
N GLN A 197 22.37 2.29 20.14
CA GLN A 197 20.95 2.01 20.16
C GLN A 197 20.60 1.12 18.97
N LEU A 198 19.91 0.00 19.23
CA LEU A 198 19.48 -0.92 18.17
C LEU A 198 18.11 -0.53 17.65
N ASN A 199 17.87 -0.79 16.36
CA ASN A 199 16.58 -0.56 15.75
C ASN A 199 15.52 -1.48 16.38
N ARG A 200 14.35 -0.91 16.67
CA ARG A 200 13.24 -1.65 17.28
C ARG A 200 12.50 -2.59 16.34
N ASN A 201 12.68 -2.46 15.03
CA ASN A 201 12.09 -3.37 14.05
C ASN A 201 12.79 -4.74 14.10
N PRO A 202 12.12 -5.79 14.60
CA PRO A 202 12.75 -7.10 14.75
C PRO A 202 13.13 -7.73 13.41
N LEU A 203 12.43 -7.37 12.32
CA LEU A 203 12.60 -8.01 11.02
C LEU A 203 13.91 -7.62 10.31
N LEU A 204 14.56 -6.52 10.70
CA LEU A 204 15.89 -6.13 10.21
C LEU A 204 16.98 -7.16 10.59
N PHE A 205 16.73 -7.96 11.62
CA PHE A 205 17.66 -8.96 12.16
C PHE A 205 17.29 -10.39 11.74
N THR A 206 16.37 -10.54 10.78
CA THR A 206 15.90 -11.85 10.28
C THR A 206 16.39 -12.12 8.87
N ASP A 207 16.20 -13.37 8.41
CA ASP A 207 16.46 -13.80 7.03
C ASP A 207 15.58 -13.10 5.98
N LEU A 208 14.52 -12.40 6.40
CA LEU A 208 13.69 -11.61 5.50
C LEU A 208 14.40 -10.36 4.97
N ASN A 209 15.45 -9.88 5.65
CA ASN A 209 16.13 -8.62 5.30
C ASN A 209 15.13 -7.48 5.06
N SER A 210 14.27 -7.24 6.05
CA SER A 210 13.37 -6.08 6.03
C SER A 210 14.16 -4.79 5.88
N ASP A 211 13.56 -3.78 5.25
CA ASP A 211 14.15 -2.46 5.03
C ASP A 211 13.31 -1.34 5.65
N GLY A 212 12.35 -1.67 6.52
CA GLY A 212 11.49 -0.71 7.22
C GLY A 212 10.25 -1.35 7.84
N LEU A 213 9.34 -0.59 8.43
CA LEU A 213 9.41 0.85 8.70
C LEU A 213 9.39 1.13 10.19
N LYS A 214 8.33 0.74 10.91
CA LYS A 214 8.13 1.20 12.29
C LYS A 214 7.30 0.26 13.15
N THR A 215 7.76 0.02 14.37
CA THR A 215 6.98 -0.63 15.43
C THR A 215 6.15 0.38 16.22
N GLY A 216 5.00 -0.06 16.74
CA GLY A 216 4.21 0.64 17.75
C GLY A 216 3.99 -0.22 19.00
N HIS A 217 3.93 0.41 20.16
CA HIS A 217 3.41 -0.20 21.38
C HIS A 217 2.91 0.85 22.38
N THR A 218 1.68 0.67 22.84
CA THR A 218 1.09 1.29 24.02
C THR A 218 0.11 0.29 24.64
N SER A 219 -0.30 0.51 25.89
CA SER A 219 -1.34 -0.31 26.53
C SER A 219 -2.68 -0.25 25.76
N LEU A 220 -3.02 0.91 25.20
CA LEU A 220 -4.23 1.13 24.43
C LEU A 220 -4.20 0.45 23.05
N GLY A 221 -3.09 0.61 22.31
CA GLY A 221 -2.95 0.07 20.94
C GLY A 221 -2.50 -1.38 20.86
N GLY A 222 -1.97 -1.95 21.94
CA GLY A 222 -1.25 -3.23 21.90
C GLY A 222 0.06 -3.11 21.12
N TYR A 223 0.57 -4.23 20.62
CA TYR A 223 1.79 -4.28 19.81
C TYR A 223 1.45 -4.20 18.31
N GLY A 224 2.08 -3.26 17.61
CA GLY A 224 1.90 -3.05 16.17
C GLY A 224 3.23 -2.96 15.40
N LEU A 225 3.15 -3.18 14.09
CA LEU A 225 4.28 -3.10 13.16
C LEU A 225 3.78 -2.70 11.77
N VAL A 226 4.43 -1.70 11.18
CA VAL A 226 4.49 -1.47 9.73
C VAL A 226 5.84 -1.98 9.25
N ALA A 227 5.84 -2.98 8.37
CA ALA A 227 7.04 -3.62 7.85
C ALA A 227 7.04 -3.67 6.32
N THR A 228 8.24 -3.57 5.75
CA THR A 228 8.47 -3.80 4.33
C THR A 228 9.61 -4.76 4.11
N VAL A 229 9.47 -5.56 3.05
CA VAL A 229 10.50 -6.49 2.58
C VAL A 229 10.50 -6.45 1.07
N LYS A 230 11.66 -6.24 0.46
CA LYS A 230 11.85 -6.35 -0.99
C LYS A 230 12.74 -7.55 -1.32
N LYS A 231 12.23 -8.47 -2.14
CA LYS A 231 12.96 -9.66 -2.59
C LYS A 231 12.71 -9.89 -4.08
N ASN A 232 13.79 -10.08 -4.84
CA ASN A 232 13.73 -10.37 -6.29
C ASN A 232 12.84 -9.37 -7.07
N GLY A 233 12.97 -8.08 -6.79
CA GLY A 233 12.20 -7.03 -7.45
C GLY A 233 10.75 -6.88 -6.97
N ARG A 234 10.27 -7.70 -6.03
CA ARG A 234 8.93 -7.64 -5.45
C ARG A 234 8.96 -7.17 -3.99
N ARG A 235 8.16 -6.17 -3.65
CA ARG A 235 8.02 -5.59 -2.32
C ARG A 235 6.66 -5.92 -1.73
N LEU A 236 6.68 -6.50 -0.53
CA LEU A 236 5.50 -6.64 0.31
C LEU A 236 5.51 -5.60 1.42
N ILE A 237 4.34 -5.03 1.70
CA ILE A 237 4.08 -4.13 2.82
C ILE A 237 3.10 -4.84 3.75
N LEU A 238 3.45 -4.93 5.03
CA LEU A 238 2.62 -5.51 6.07
C LEU A 238 2.36 -4.45 7.14
N VAL A 239 1.09 -4.27 7.51
CA VAL A 239 0.71 -3.51 8.71
C VAL A 239 -0.05 -4.44 9.64
N LEU A 240 0.32 -4.44 10.91
CA LEU A 240 -0.32 -5.18 12.01
C LEU A 240 -0.53 -4.27 13.21
N ASN A 241 -1.63 -4.46 13.93
CA ASN A 241 -1.84 -3.82 15.24
C ASN A 241 -2.63 -4.70 16.21
N GLY A 242 -2.58 -4.35 17.51
CA GLY A 242 -3.38 -5.00 18.54
C GLY A 242 -2.91 -6.39 18.95
N LEU A 243 -1.64 -6.72 18.75
CA LEU A 243 -1.04 -7.96 19.25
C LEU A 243 -0.75 -7.88 20.76
N ASN A 244 -0.64 -9.04 21.41
CA ASN A 244 -0.50 -9.11 22.87
C ASN A 244 0.94 -8.94 23.38
N SER A 245 1.94 -9.21 22.55
CA SER A 245 3.34 -9.12 22.95
C SER A 245 4.29 -8.74 21.81
N SER A 246 5.50 -8.30 22.17
CA SER A 246 6.58 -8.05 21.22
C SER A 246 7.01 -9.32 20.46
N LYS A 247 6.94 -10.47 21.13
CA LYS A 247 7.24 -11.79 20.56
C LYS A 247 6.18 -12.18 19.53
N ASP A 248 4.90 -11.96 19.83
CA ASP A 248 3.81 -12.22 18.88
C ASP A 248 3.93 -11.32 17.66
N ARG A 249 4.25 -10.03 17.86
CA ARG A 249 4.52 -9.11 16.75
C ARG A 249 5.62 -9.60 15.81
N ALA A 250 6.77 -10.01 16.35
CA ALA A 250 7.87 -10.50 15.51
C ALA A 250 7.51 -11.81 14.78
N ARG A 251 6.92 -12.77 15.50
CA ARG A 251 6.54 -14.08 14.97
C ARG A 251 5.48 -13.94 13.88
N GLU A 252 4.43 -13.17 14.15
CA GLU A 252 3.29 -13.05 13.27
C GLU A 252 3.64 -12.28 12.00
N ALA A 253 4.41 -11.19 12.13
CA ALA A 253 4.90 -10.46 10.97
C ALA A 253 5.77 -11.32 10.06
N THR A 254 6.70 -12.08 10.65
CA THR A 254 7.54 -13.02 9.91
C THR A 254 6.70 -14.07 9.18
N ARG A 255 5.70 -14.65 9.87
CA ARG A 255 4.83 -15.68 9.30
C ARG A 255 4.04 -15.15 8.10
N LEU A 256 3.41 -13.99 8.21
CA LEU A 256 2.59 -13.40 7.15
C LEU A 256 3.41 -12.97 5.95
N LEU A 257 4.58 -12.36 6.15
CA LEU A 257 5.49 -12.00 5.05
C LEU A 257 6.03 -13.25 4.34
N LYS A 258 6.48 -14.27 5.08
CA LYS A 258 6.91 -15.56 4.48
C LYS A 258 5.77 -16.21 3.70
N LEU A 259 4.54 -16.17 4.22
CA LEU A 259 3.36 -16.66 3.51
C LEU A 259 3.13 -15.89 2.19
N GLY A 260 3.21 -14.56 2.21
CA GLY A 260 3.05 -13.72 1.02
C GLY A 260 4.08 -14.02 -0.07
N PHE A 261 5.35 -14.24 0.28
CA PHE A 261 6.37 -14.61 -0.70
C PHE A 261 6.26 -16.07 -1.16
N ASN A 262 5.93 -17.00 -0.27
CA ASN A 262 5.97 -18.43 -0.57
C ASN A 262 4.72 -18.92 -1.30
N GLN A 263 3.54 -18.40 -0.95
CA GLN A 263 2.25 -18.92 -1.43
C GLN A 263 1.59 -18.05 -2.49
N TYR A 264 2.06 -16.81 -2.68
CA TYR A 264 1.51 -15.89 -3.67
C TYR A 264 2.58 -15.52 -4.71
N GLU A 265 2.14 -15.29 -5.93
CA GLU A 265 2.97 -14.82 -7.04
C GLU A 265 2.27 -13.69 -7.80
N SER A 266 3.07 -12.84 -8.43
CA SER A 266 2.60 -11.77 -9.30
C SER A 266 2.41 -12.33 -10.72
N LEU A 267 1.20 -12.19 -11.25
CA LEU A 267 0.87 -12.50 -12.63
C LEU A 267 0.80 -11.20 -13.43
N LYS A 268 1.77 -10.98 -14.33
CA LYS A 268 1.71 -9.92 -15.34
C LYS A 268 0.78 -10.36 -16.46
N ILE A 269 -0.22 -9.55 -16.78
CA ILE A 269 -1.28 -9.87 -17.76
C ILE A 269 -1.12 -9.03 -19.03
N ALA A 270 -0.87 -7.73 -18.88
CA ALA A 270 -0.64 -6.83 -20.00
C ALA A 270 0.37 -5.73 -19.63
N GLU A 271 1.20 -5.34 -20.59
CA GLU A 271 2.18 -4.25 -20.41
C GLU A 271 1.48 -2.89 -20.46
N GLU A 272 2.14 -1.87 -19.91
CA GLU A 272 1.66 -0.49 -20.04
C GLU A 272 1.51 -0.08 -21.52
N ASN A 273 0.49 0.71 -21.83
CA ASN A 273 0.19 1.24 -23.16
C ASN A 273 -0.08 0.18 -24.24
N SER A 274 -0.38 -1.07 -23.86
CA SER A 274 -0.70 -2.14 -24.78
C SER A 274 -2.10 -2.03 -25.38
N ASN A 275 -2.24 -2.32 -26.66
CA ASN A 275 -3.55 -2.42 -27.31
C ASN A 275 -4.15 -3.79 -27.00
N LEU A 276 -5.28 -3.80 -26.28
CA LEU A 276 -5.87 -5.04 -25.77
C LEU A 276 -6.92 -5.62 -26.71
N LYS A 277 -7.68 -4.76 -27.39
CA LYS A 277 -8.71 -5.16 -28.34
C LYS A 277 -9.00 -4.01 -29.32
N ARG A 278 -9.51 -4.35 -30.50
CA ARG A 278 -10.11 -3.39 -31.43
C ARG A 278 -11.62 -3.43 -31.29
N LEU A 279 -12.25 -2.28 -31.09
CA LEU A 279 -13.71 -2.14 -30.97
C LEU A 279 -14.27 -1.46 -32.22
N PHE A 280 -15.32 -2.03 -32.80
CA PHE A 280 -16.03 -1.41 -33.91
C PHE A 280 -16.81 -0.18 -33.42
N VAL A 281 -16.70 0.91 -34.16
CA VAL A 281 -17.40 2.16 -33.88
C VAL A 281 -18.51 2.35 -34.90
N TRP A 282 -19.74 2.42 -34.42
CA TRP A 282 -20.92 2.65 -35.24
C TRP A 282 -21.03 4.13 -35.61
N ALA A 283 -21.28 4.45 -36.87
CA ALA A 283 -21.44 5.82 -37.36
C ALA A 283 -20.27 6.80 -37.05
N GLY A 284 -19.07 6.26 -36.79
CA GLY A 284 -17.85 7.04 -36.53
C GLY A 284 -17.08 7.40 -37.79
N SER A 285 -16.32 8.49 -37.74
CA SER A 285 -15.36 8.89 -38.78
C SER A 285 -14.28 7.84 -39.04
N LYS A 286 -14.03 6.97 -38.04
CA LYS A 286 -13.24 5.74 -38.14
C LYS A 286 -14.15 4.54 -37.86
N LYS A 287 -13.92 3.41 -38.54
CA LYS A 287 -14.69 2.17 -38.36
C LYS A 287 -14.43 1.45 -37.04
N SER A 288 -13.32 1.78 -36.38
CA SER A 288 -12.92 1.15 -35.13
C SER A 288 -12.03 2.08 -34.30
N VAL A 289 -11.95 1.79 -33.01
CA VAL A 289 -11.00 2.37 -32.07
C VAL A 289 -10.30 1.25 -31.30
N ASP A 290 -9.00 1.36 -31.10
CA ASP A 290 -8.27 0.43 -30.25
C ASP A 290 -8.49 0.82 -28.78
N ILE A 291 -8.78 -0.18 -27.94
CA ILE A 291 -8.91 -0.02 -26.50
C ILE A 291 -7.59 -0.45 -25.83
N TYR A 292 -7.05 0.42 -24.97
CA TYR A 292 -5.72 0.27 -24.40
C TYR A 292 -5.69 0.57 -22.89
N ASN A 293 -4.63 0.17 -22.20
CA ASN A 293 -4.41 0.43 -20.77
C ASN A 293 -3.31 1.47 -20.54
N LYS A 294 -3.54 2.42 -19.61
CA LYS A 294 -2.55 3.47 -19.25
C LYS A 294 -1.43 3.00 -18.32
N ALA A 295 -1.60 1.85 -17.66
CA ALA A 295 -0.64 1.31 -16.70
C ALA A 295 -0.61 -0.21 -16.82
N GLU A 296 0.51 -0.84 -16.46
CA GLU A 296 0.64 -2.30 -16.42
C GLU A 296 -0.54 -2.96 -15.70
N ILE A 297 -1.09 -4.01 -16.32
CA ILE A 297 -2.11 -4.87 -15.70
C ILE A 297 -1.40 -6.10 -15.14
N SER A 298 -1.22 -6.11 -13.83
CA SER A 298 -0.74 -7.27 -13.07
C SER A 298 -1.61 -7.52 -11.84
N ILE A 299 -1.56 -8.73 -11.29
CA ILE A 299 -2.31 -9.10 -10.08
C ILE A 299 -1.51 -10.09 -9.25
N THR A 300 -1.59 -9.98 -7.93
CA THR A 300 -1.01 -10.99 -7.02
C THR A 300 -2.09 -11.99 -6.63
N ILE A 301 -1.79 -13.27 -6.84
CA ILE A 301 -2.73 -14.37 -6.59
C ILE A 301 -2.05 -15.52 -5.85
N PRO A 302 -2.82 -16.37 -5.13
CA PRO A 302 -2.31 -17.64 -4.63
C PRO A 302 -1.81 -18.51 -5.79
N LYS A 303 -0.59 -19.06 -5.69
CA LYS A 303 0.04 -19.89 -6.74
C LYS A 303 -0.87 -21.02 -7.22
N ARG A 304 -1.64 -21.61 -6.29
CA ARG A 304 -2.56 -22.73 -6.56
C ARG A 304 -3.71 -22.40 -7.52
N ILE A 305 -4.16 -21.14 -7.58
CA ILE A 305 -5.32 -20.76 -8.41
C ILE A 305 -4.89 -20.17 -9.76
N LYS A 306 -3.58 -20.17 -10.08
CA LYS A 306 -3.06 -19.57 -11.31
C LYS A 306 -3.73 -20.09 -12.58
N LYS A 307 -3.98 -21.40 -12.66
CA LYS A 307 -4.68 -22.04 -13.79
C LYS A 307 -6.19 -21.77 -13.80
N ASP A 308 -6.71 -21.18 -12.74
CA ASP A 308 -8.12 -20.92 -12.52
C ASP A 308 -8.49 -19.45 -12.77
N ILE A 309 -7.52 -18.64 -13.19
CA ILE A 309 -7.72 -17.25 -13.53
C ILE A 309 -8.14 -17.13 -15.00
N SER A 310 -9.19 -16.36 -15.24
CA SER A 310 -9.61 -15.93 -16.57
C SER A 310 -9.76 -14.40 -16.59
N PHE A 311 -9.68 -13.82 -17.78
CA PHE A 311 -9.87 -12.39 -17.97
C PHE A 311 -10.70 -12.11 -19.22
N TYR A 312 -11.42 -10.99 -19.21
CA TYR A 312 -12.20 -10.52 -20.35
C TYR A 312 -12.34 -9.00 -20.30
N ILE A 313 -12.69 -8.40 -21.44
CA ILE A 313 -12.94 -6.97 -21.56
C ILE A 313 -14.44 -6.74 -21.58
N LYS A 314 -14.94 -5.94 -20.64
CA LYS A 314 -16.33 -5.46 -20.58
C LYS A 314 -16.39 -4.05 -21.19
N TYR A 315 -17.29 -3.83 -22.13
CA TYR A 315 -17.52 -2.52 -22.76
C TYR A 315 -18.98 -2.40 -23.18
N LEU A 316 -19.44 -1.17 -23.40
CA LEU A 316 -20.78 -0.90 -23.92
C LEU A 316 -20.78 -1.07 -25.45
N SER A 317 -21.75 -1.82 -25.98
CA SER A 317 -21.90 -2.07 -27.42
C SER A 317 -23.30 -1.62 -27.89
N PRO A 318 -23.44 -0.98 -29.07
CA PRO A 318 -22.36 -0.56 -29.97
C PRO A 318 -21.54 0.61 -29.39
N VAL A 319 -20.27 0.74 -29.82
CA VAL A 319 -19.45 1.90 -29.46
C VAL A 319 -19.83 3.06 -30.37
N MET A 320 -20.21 4.20 -29.79
CA MET A 320 -20.74 5.36 -30.52
C MET A 320 -19.77 6.56 -30.44
N PRO A 321 -19.63 7.36 -31.52
CA PRO A 321 -18.97 8.65 -31.48
C PRO A 321 -19.86 9.72 -30.81
N PRO A 322 -19.28 10.89 -30.42
CA PRO A 322 -17.86 11.19 -30.44
C PRO A 322 -17.11 10.45 -29.32
N ILE A 323 -15.95 9.89 -29.66
CA ILE A 323 -15.01 9.28 -28.71
C ILE A 323 -13.80 10.20 -28.64
N SER A 324 -13.46 10.65 -27.44
CA SER A 324 -12.22 11.38 -27.21
C SER A 324 -11.08 10.42 -26.92
N LYS A 325 -9.86 10.76 -27.34
CA LYS A 325 -8.66 10.07 -26.86
C LYS A 325 -8.66 10.05 -25.33
N ASP A 326 -8.25 8.93 -24.77
CA ASP A 326 -8.21 8.69 -23.32
C ASP A 326 -9.57 8.71 -22.62
N GLN A 327 -10.67 8.66 -23.36
CA GLN A 327 -11.99 8.39 -22.80
C GLN A 327 -12.08 6.95 -22.30
N ILE A 328 -12.68 6.73 -21.14
CA ILE A 328 -12.98 5.38 -20.64
C ILE A 328 -14.05 4.76 -21.54
N ILE A 329 -13.71 3.66 -22.20
CA ILE A 329 -14.61 2.93 -23.11
C ILE A 329 -14.75 1.45 -22.76
N GLY A 330 -14.12 0.99 -21.68
CA GLY A 330 -14.27 -0.37 -21.19
C GLY A 330 -13.54 -0.63 -19.88
N GLU A 331 -13.63 -1.87 -19.42
CA GLU A 331 -13.03 -2.37 -18.19
C GLU A 331 -12.41 -3.74 -18.46
N PHE A 332 -11.14 -3.90 -18.09
CA PHE A 332 -10.48 -5.21 -18.03
C PHE A 332 -10.87 -5.89 -16.71
N VAL A 333 -11.45 -7.08 -16.78
CA VAL A 333 -11.95 -7.81 -15.61
C VAL A 333 -11.21 -9.13 -15.47
N VAL A 334 -10.62 -9.35 -14.30
CA VAL A 334 -9.97 -10.61 -13.89
C VAL A 334 -10.89 -11.37 -12.95
N LYS A 335 -11.14 -12.65 -13.23
CA LYS A 335 -11.99 -13.54 -12.43
C LYS A 335 -11.29 -14.85 -12.08
N ASN A 336 -11.77 -15.51 -11.03
CA ASN A 336 -11.45 -16.91 -10.77
C ASN A 336 -12.51 -17.85 -11.36
N LYS A 337 -12.28 -19.17 -11.28
CA LYS A 337 -13.24 -20.21 -11.68
C LYS A 337 -14.62 -20.13 -11.02
N LYS A 338 -14.75 -19.46 -9.87
CA LYS A 338 -16.03 -19.23 -9.19
C LYS A 338 -16.76 -17.98 -9.66
N ASN A 339 -16.27 -17.33 -10.72
CA ASN A 339 -16.75 -16.04 -11.24
C ASN A 339 -16.60 -14.84 -10.27
N GLU A 340 -15.81 -14.99 -9.20
CA GLU A 340 -15.50 -13.87 -8.30
C GLU A 340 -14.55 -12.91 -9.02
N ILE A 341 -14.88 -11.62 -9.00
CA ILE A 341 -14.05 -10.57 -9.61
C ILE A 341 -12.89 -10.25 -8.68
N LEU A 342 -11.67 -10.49 -9.16
CA LEU A 342 -10.45 -10.25 -8.38
C LEU A 342 -9.86 -8.86 -8.65
N LYS A 343 -9.96 -8.37 -9.88
CA LYS A 343 -9.43 -7.06 -10.28
C LYS A 343 -10.23 -6.49 -11.45
N LYS A 344 -10.33 -5.17 -11.46
CA LYS A 344 -10.93 -4.34 -12.49
C LYS A 344 -9.96 -3.22 -12.84
N VAL A 345 -9.78 -2.96 -14.13
CA VAL A 345 -8.92 -1.88 -14.62
C VAL A 345 -9.66 -1.14 -15.71
N GLU A 346 -9.77 0.18 -15.58
CA GLU A 346 -10.34 1.03 -16.62
C GLU A 346 -9.48 0.97 -17.89
N LEU A 347 -10.15 0.94 -19.03
CA LEU A 347 -9.51 0.91 -20.34
C LEU A 347 -9.99 2.09 -21.18
N PHE A 348 -9.08 2.58 -22.01
CA PHE A 348 -9.17 3.89 -22.63
C PHE A 348 -9.17 3.79 -24.15
N ALA A 349 -9.79 4.77 -24.81
CA ALA A 349 -9.74 4.93 -26.25
C ALA A 349 -8.36 5.43 -26.68
N ARG A 350 -7.71 4.73 -27.62
CA ARG A 350 -6.36 5.12 -28.09
C ARG A 350 -6.36 6.44 -28.86
N ASP A 351 -7.43 6.67 -29.63
CA ASP A 351 -7.55 7.78 -30.55
C ASP A 351 -8.93 8.41 -30.47
N ASP A 352 -9.02 9.67 -30.92
CA ASP A 352 -10.30 10.31 -31.18
C ASP A 352 -11.04 9.65 -32.36
N VAL A 353 -12.36 9.53 -32.21
CA VAL A 353 -13.30 9.16 -33.26
C VAL A 353 -14.45 10.16 -33.28
N LYS A 354 -14.49 10.99 -34.31
CA LYS A 354 -15.56 11.97 -34.50
C LYS A 354 -16.79 11.28 -35.08
N GLU A 355 -17.93 11.96 -35.09
CA GLU A 355 -19.07 11.51 -35.88
C GLU A 355 -18.71 11.48 -37.38
N MET A 356 -19.43 10.64 -38.13
CA MET A 356 -19.41 10.71 -39.59
C MET A 356 -19.89 12.09 -40.09
N ASN A 357 -19.21 12.60 -41.11
CA ASN A 357 -19.69 13.79 -41.83
C ASN A 357 -20.94 13.45 -42.66
N PHE A 358 -21.70 14.46 -43.09
CA PHE A 358 -22.99 14.32 -43.80
C PHE A 358 -22.96 13.30 -44.96
N PHE A 359 -21.96 13.38 -45.84
CA PHE A 359 -21.80 12.44 -46.96
C PHE A 359 -21.47 11.01 -46.53
N GLN A 360 -20.72 10.84 -45.44
CA GLN A 360 -20.43 9.53 -44.86
C GLN A 360 -21.69 8.92 -44.23
N LYS A 361 -22.53 9.72 -43.58
CA LYS A 361 -23.84 9.28 -43.04
C LYS A 361 -24.77 8.78 -44.15
N ILE A 362 -24.84 9.48 -45.29
CA ILE A 362 -25.66 9.05 -46.44
C ILE A 362 -25.18 7.70 -46.99
N GLY A 363 -23.88 7.57 -47.26
CA GLY A 363 -23.32 6.32 -47.76
C GLY A 363 -23.46 5.15 -46.78
N HIS A 364 -23.31 5.41 -45.48
CA HIS A 364 -23.50 4.42 -44.42
C HIS A 364 -24.95 3.92 -44.37
N ASN A 365 -25.93 4.83 -44.40
CA ASN A 365 -27.35 4.48 -44.38
C ASN A 365 -27.79 3.75 -45.64
N PHE A 366 -27.30 4.15 -46.82
CA PHE A 366 -27.58 3.45 -48.08
C PHE A 366 -27.03 2.01 -48.07
N LYS A 367 -25.82 1.83 -47.53
CA LYS A 367 -25.20 0.51 -47.37
C LYS A 367 -25.92 -0.36 -46.34
N TYR A 368 -26.43 0.23 -45.26
CA TYR A 368 -27.29 -0.43 -44.28
C TYR A 368 -28.63 -0.89 -44.87
N LEU A 369 -29.28 -0.04 -45.66
CA LEU A 369 -30.50 -0.38 -46.38
C LEU A 369 -30.32 -1.54 -47.36
N LEU A 370 -29.17 -1.63 -48.05
CA LEU A 370 -28.90 -2.66 -49.05
C LEU A 370 -28.44 -4.00 -48.48
N LEU A 371 -27.68 -4.01 -47.38
CA LEU A 371 -26.96 -5.20 -46.90
C LEU A 371 -27.28 -5.59 -45.44
N GLY A 372 -28.15 -4.82 -44.78
CA GLY A 372 -28.53 -5.02 -43.37
C GLY A 372 -27.37 -4.88 -42.39
N GLU A 373 -27.59 -5.29 -41.13
CA GLU A 373 -26.58 -5.23 -40.05
C GLU A 373 -25.31 -6.03 -40.37
N SER A 374 -25.43 -7.10 -41.17
CA SER A 374 -24.33 -8.02 -41.51
C SER A 374 -23.16 -7.36 -42.26
N ALA A 375 -23.38 -6.21 -42.90
CA ALA A 375 -22.34 -5.47 -43.62
C ALA A 375 -21.35 -4.73 -42.71
N PHE A 376 -21.64 -4.65 -41.41
CA PHE A 376 -20.89 -3.85 -40.44
C PHE A 376 -20.35 -4.67 -39.26
N SER A 377 -20.53 -6.00 -39.26
CA SER A 377 -20.15 -6.92 -38.17
C SER A 377 -18.91 -7.77 -38.42
N LYS A 378 -18.08 -7.46 -39.44
CA LYS A 378 -16.84 -8.20 -39.73
C LYS A 378 -15.58 -7.55 -39.16
#